data_AF-A0A8T0VA58-F1
#
_entry.id   AF-A0A8T0VA58-F1
#
_cell.length_a   1.000
_cell.length_b   1.000
_cell.length_c   1.000
_cell.angle_alpha   90.00
_cell.angle_beta   90.00
_cell.angle_gamma   90.00
#
_symmetry.space_group_name_H-M   'P 1'
#
loop_
_entity.id
_entity.type
_entity.pdbx_description
1 polymer ?
#
loop_
_entity_poly.entity_id
_entity_poly.type
_entity_poly.pdbx_seq_one_letter_code
_entity_poly.pdbx_strand_id
1 'polypeptide(L)'
;MGLLVALWAAVLAHALARAGVLHAGEQPLSRIAIRRATAAVAGSASVKARPAVLGLEGQSSDWMVVEFSHPNPSNDDWIGVFSPSGFSSEICQPENWEDLPPFLCTAPIKFQYANFTNHAYNKSGKGSLKLQLINQRADFAFALFSGGLSAPKLISVSNKVTFENPKAPVYPRLAQGKSWNENRCVQDGSNNYIGRFNATTHVVVGGGGASLSPFRATVPYWSFFRDLDFGFVKLTALNNSFLLFEYKKSRDGNVYDHFTISRDYRDILACSIDNCPRTTVAV
;
A
#
# COMPACT_ATOMS: atom_id res chain seq x y z
N MET A 1 28.00 -26.28 46.74
CA MET A 1 27.36 -24.98 46.42
C MET A 1 27.60 -24.49 44.99
N GLY A 2 28.79 -24.64 44.40
CA GLY A 2 29.11 -24.04 43.08
C GLY A 2 28.39 -24.63 41.86
N LEU A 3 28.10 -25.94 41.84
CA LEU A 3 27.44 -26.59 40.69
C LEU A 3 25.96 -26.18 40.52
N LEU A 4 25.24 -25.95 41.62
CA LEU A 4 23.85 -25.48 41.60
C LEU A 4 23.76 -24.03 41.09
N VAL A 5 24.71 -23.16 41.46
CA VAL A 5 24.75 -21.76 40.98
C VAL A 5 25.07 -21.69 39.48
N ALA A 6 25.96 -22.55 38.99
CA ALA A 6 26.29 -22.62 37.56
C ALA A 6 25.12 -23.13 36.71
N LEU A 7 24.36 -24.12 37.20
CA LEU A 7 23.15 -24.62 36.54
C LEU A 7 22.04 -23.58 36.50
N TRP A 8 21.84 -22.81 37.57
CA TRP A 8 20.88 -21.71 37.58
C TRP A 8 21.27 -20.56 36.65
N ALA A 9 22.56 -20.21 36.57
CA ALA A 9 23.05 -19.19 35.63
C ALA A 9 22.90 -19.62 34.17
N ALA A 10 23.14 -20.90 33.85
CA ALA A 10 23.00 -21.43 32.49
C ALA A 10 21.52 -21.49 32.04
N VAL A 11 20.60 -21.83 32.96
CA VAL A 11 19.15 -21.81 32.70
C VAL A 11 18.63 -20.38 32.51
N LEU A 12 19.14 -19.42 33.29
CA LEU A 12 18.78 -18.00 33.13
C LEU A 12 19.33 -17.41 31.81
N ALA A 13 20.54 -17.80 31.41
CA ALA A 13 21.12 -17.39 30.12
C ALA A 13 20.38 -18.01 28.92
N HIS A 14 19.89 -19.25 29.03
CA HIS A 14 19.04 -19.87 28.01
C HIS A 14 17.61 -19.30 27.98
N ALA A 15 17.09 -18.81 29.12
CA ALA A 15 15.81 -18.11 29.18
C ALA A 15 15.88 -16.70 28.57
N LEU A 16 17.00 -16.00 28.73
CA LEU A 16 17.22 -14.67 28.14
C LEU A 16 17.54 -14.70 26.64
N ALA A 17 18.07 -15.80 26.10
CA ALA A 17 18.38 -15.94 24.67
C ALA A 17 17.15 -16.21 23.77
N ARG A 18 15.95 -16.36 24.32
CA ARG A 18 14.69 -16.58 23.56
C ARG A 18 13.73 -15.40 23.54
N ALA A 19 14.12 -14.24 24.07
CA ALA A 19 13.40 -12.99 23.84
C ALA A 19 13.77 -12.39 22.48
N GLY A 20 13.56 -13.15 21.41
CA GLY A 20 13.32 -12.55 20.11
C GLY A 20 12.00 -11.80 20.24
N VAL A 21 12.07 -10.50 20.48
CA VAL A 21 10.90 -9.62 20.42
C VAL A 21 10.43 -9.66 18.98
N LEU A 22 9.54 -10.61 18.68
CA LEU A 22 8.73 -10.58 17.48
C LEU A 22 7.81 -9.38 17.67
N HIS A 23 8.17 -8.23 17.10
CA HIS A 23 7.24 -7.12 16.91
C HIS A 23 6.15 -7.57 15.94
N ALA A 24 5.23 -8.41 16.44
CA ALA A 24 4.05 -8.84 15.73
C ALA A 24 3.07 -7.65 15.73
N GLY A 25 3.00 -6.95 14.60
CA GLY A 25 1.94 -5.96 14.37
C GLY A 25 2.37 -4.65 13.71
N GLU A 26 3.66 -4.36 13.60
CA GLU A 26 4.11 -3.14 12.91
C GLU A 26 4.27 -3.38 11.41
N GLN A 27 3.59 -2.57 10.60
CA GLN A 27 3.69 -2.64 9.14
C GLN A 27 5.15 -2.43 8.71
N PRO A 28 5.83 -3.34 7.98
CA PRO A 28 7.28 -3.23 7.74
C PRO A 28 7.74 -1.91 7.09
N LEU A 29 6.86 -1.27 6.32
CA LEU A 29 7.11 0.04 5.72
C LEU A 29 7.17 1.19 6.74
N SER A 30 6.53 1.08 7.92
CA SER A 30 6.58 2.11 8.97
C SER A 30 7.97 2.27 9.57
N ARG A 31 8.82 1.24 9.44
CA ARG A 31 10.20 1.24 9.91
C ARG A 31 11.13 2.10 9.05
N ILE A 32 10.69 2.51 7.86
CA ILE A 32 11.46 3.34 6.95
C ILE A 32 11.26 4.81 7.32
N ALA A 33 12.31 5.44 7.84
CA ALA A 33 12.36 6.87 8.07
C ALA A 33 12.57 7.62 6.74
N ILE A 34 11.65 7.48 5.79
CA ILE A 34 11.78 8.01 4.43
C ILE A 34 11.98 9.52 4.42
N ARG A 35 11.33 10.26 5.34
CA ARG A 35 11.50 11.71 5.51
C ARG A 35 12.92 12.15 5.86
N ARG A 36 13.76 11.25 6.37
CA ARG A 36 15.19 11.49 6.64
C ARG A 36 16.09 11.00 5.51
N ALA A 37 15.51 10.51 4.42
CA ALA A 37 16.29 9.94 3.33
C ALA A 37 17.05 11.02 2.60
N THR A 38 18.37 10.90 2.51
CA THR A 38 19.21 11.89 1.81
C THR A 38 19.65 11.36 0.44
N ALA A 39 19.79 12.23 -0.56
CA ALA A 39 20.44 11.81 -1.81
C ALA A 39 21.96 11.78 -1.65
N ALA A 40 22.56 10.61 -1.88
CA ALA A 40 23.99 10.42 -1.89
C ALA A 40 24.36 9.65 -3.16
N VAL A 41 24.40 10.33 -4.30
CA VAL A 41 24.71 9.71 -5.59
C VAL A 41 26.16 9.20 -5.55
N ALA A 42 26.35 7.90 -5.33
CA ALA A 42 27.65 7.27 -5.49
C ALA A 42 27.85 7.01 -6.98
N GLY A 43 28.76 7.75 -7.63
CA GLY A 43 28.94 7.76 -9.09
C GLY A 43 29.26 6.40 -9.75
N SER A 44 29.52 5.36 -8.97
CA SER A 44 29.84 4.00 -9.43
C SER A 44 28.82 2.93 -9.02
N ALA A 45 27.76 3.28 -8.28
CA ALA A 45 26.69 2.36 -7.97
C ALA A 45 25.65 2.31 -9.11
N SER A 46 25.05 1.14 -9.34
CA SER A 46 24.09 0.94 -10.42
C SER A 46 22.90 0.09 -9.99
N VAL A 47 21.72 0.43 -10.52
CA VAL A 47 20.52 -0.40 -10.47
C VAL A 47 19.95 -0.51 -11.88
N LYS A 48 19.59 -1.70 -12.31
CA LYS A 48 18.95 -1.97 -13.60
C LYS A 48 17.78 -2.90 -13.41
N ALA A 49 16.69 -2.61 -14.11
CA ALA A 49 15.43 -3.32 -14.01
C ALA A 49 15.05 -3.92 -15.36
N ARG A 50 14.76 -5.23 -15.39
CA ARG A 50 14.41 -5.96 -16.63
C ARG A 50 13.28 -6.97 -16.40
N PRO A 51 12.34 -7.13 -17.35
CA PRO A 51 12.18 -6.33 -18.58
C PRO A 51 11.68 -4.90 -18.29
N ALA A 52 11.78 -4.00 -19.28
CA ALA A 52 11.32 -2.62 -19.15
C ALA A 52 9.79 -2.48 -19.34
N VAL A 53 9.18 -3.43 -20.05
CA VAL A 53 7.72 -3.50 -20.25
C VAL A 53 7.23 -4.83 -19.70
N LEU A 54 6.15 -4.78 -18.92
CA LEU A 54 5.51 -5.91 -18.25
C LEU A 54 4.11 -6.17 -18.80
N GLY A 55 3.61 -7.40 -18.65
CA GLY A 55 2.23 -7.73 -18.97
C GLY A 55 1.90 -7.68 -20.47
N LEU A 56 2.87 -8.04 -21.32
CA LEU A 56 2.76 -8.03 -22.79
C LEU A 56 1.65 -8.94 -23.34
N GLU A 57 1.17 -9.89 -22.54
CA GLU A 57 0.06 -10.78 -22.92
C GLU A 57 -1.22 -10.40 -22.15
N GLY A 58 -1.31 -9.15 -21.67
CA GLY A 58 -2.44 -8.65 -20.88
C GLY A 58 -2.43 -9.09 -19.41
N GLN A 59 -1.32 -9.61 -18.88
CA GLN A 59 -1.24 -9.97 -17.47
C GLN A 59 -1.32 -8.72 -16.58
N SER A 60 -2.09 -8.81 -15.48
CA SER A 60 -2.17 -7.76 -14.46
C SER A 60 -1.09 -7.89 -13.37
N SER A 61 -0.26 -8.92 -13.45
CA SER A 61 0.92 -9.10 -12.61
C SER A 61 2.01 -9.79 -13.40
N ASP A 62 3.26 -9.39 -13.20
CA ASP A 62 4.38 -9.96 -13.94
C ASP A 62 5.65 -9.97 -13.09
N TRP A 63 6.56 -10.89 -13.42
CA TRP A 63 7.85 -11.04 -12.76
C TRP A 63 8.91 -10.19 -13.46
N MET A 64 9.78 -9.59 -12.65
CA MET A 64 10.92 -8.85 -13.14
C MET A 64 12.12 -9.03 -12.24
N VAL A 65 13.29 -8.72 -12.78
CA VAL A 65 14.57 -8.81 -12.08
C VAL A 65 15.17 -7.42 -11.95
N VAL A 66 15.57 -7.09 -10.73
CA VAL A 66 16.38 -5.91 -10.42
C VAL A 66 17.79 -6.39 -10.16
N GLU A 67 18.74 -5.96 -10.98
CA GLU A 67 20.17 -6.18 -10.79
C GLU A 67 20.78 -4.90 -10.22
N PHE A 68 21.63 -5.03 -9.22
CA PHE A 68 22.24 -3.88 -8.58
C PHE A 68 23.69 -4.15 -8.19
N SER A 69 24.47 -3.08 -8.16
CA SER A 69 25.84 -3.10 -7.69
C SER A 69 26.18 -1.85 -6.88
N HIS A 70 26.85 -2.05 -5.75
CA HIS A 70 27.33 -1.03 -4.85
C HIS A 70 28.81 -1.28 -4.54
N PRO A 71 29.72 -0.33 -4.81
CA PRO A 71 31.15 -0.52 -4.55
C PRO A 71 31.50 -0.71 -3.06
N ASN A 72 30.71 -0.10 -2.17
CA ASN A 72 30.91 -0.13 -0.73
C ASN A 72 29.70 -0.78 -0.04
N PRO A 73 29.44 -2.07 -0.31
CA PRO A 73 28.21 -2.73 0.12
C PRO A 73 28.12 -2.82 1.65
N SER A 74 26.88 -2.83 2.13
CA SER A 74 26.58 -3.08 3.53
C SER A 74 25.37 -4.02 3.66
N ASN A 75 25.30 -4.75 4.78
CA ASN A 75 24.17 -5.65 5.07
C ASN A 75 22.84 -4.91 5.30
N ASP A 76 22.89 -3.61 5.53
CA ASP A 76 21.73 -2.74 5.68
C ASP A 76 21.29 -2.09 4.37
N ASP A 77 21.97 -2.38 3.25
CA ASP A 77 21.55 -1.91 1.93
C ASP A 77 20.22 -2.56 1.52
N TRP A 78 19.37 -1.80 0.85
CA TRP A 78 18.04 -2.26 0.47
C TRP A 78 17.55 -1.64 -0.84
N ILE A 79 16.67 -2.36 -1.53
CA ILE A 79 16.01 -1.93 -2.75
C ILE A 79 14.59 -1.50 -2.41
N GLY A 80 14.23 -0.26 -2.76
CA GLY A 80 12.87 0.26 -2.72
C GLY A 80 12.22 0.23 -4.08
N VAL A 81 10.93 -0.09 -4.13
CA VAL A 81 10.09 -0.03 -5.34
C VAL A 81 9.18 1.17 -5.25
N PHE A 82 9.25 2.08 -6.22
CA PHE A 82 8.51 3.33 -6.24
C PHE A 82 7.57 3.37 -7.43
N SER A 83 6.40 3.97 -7.21
CA SER A 83 5.38 4.25 -8.22
C SER A 83 4.69 5.53 -7.78
N PRO A 84 4.76 6.63 -8.54
CA PRO A 84 5.37 6.76 -9.87
C PRO A 84 6.90 6.64 -9.91
N SER A 85 7.48 6.46 -11.10
CA SER A 85 8.94 6.35 -11.28
C SER A 85 9.70 7.66 -11.00
N GLY A 86 9.02 8.81 -11.02
CA GLY A 86 9.57 10.15 -10.77
C GLY A 86 9.74 10.52 -9.29
N PHE A 87 9.83 9.54 -8.39
CA PHE A 87 9.88 9.77 -6.95
C PHE A 87 11.10 10.59 -6.49
N SER A 88 12.24 10.51 -7.19
CA SER A 88 13.48 11.19 -6.81
C SER A 88 13.45 12.71 -7.04
N SER A 89 12.50 13.22 -7.83
CA SER A 89 12.29 14.66 -8.05
C SER A 89 11.31 15.29 -7.04
N GLU A 90 10.64 14.49 -6.21
CA GLU A 90 9.72 14.98 -5.18
C GLU A 90 10.48 15.26 -3.87
N ILE A 91 11.08 16.45 -3.79
CA ILE A 91 11.80 16.94 -2.60
C ILE A 91 10.80 17.61 -1.66
N CYS A 92 10.69 17.16 -0.40
CA CYS A 92 9.95 17.94 0.61
C CYS A 92 10.82 19.00 1.25
N GLN A 93 10.14 20.01 1.78
CA GLN A 93 10.75 20.91 2.75
C GLN A 93 11.07 20.16 4.04
N PRO A 94 12.26 20.38 4.62
CA PRO A 94 12.60 19.79 5.91
C PRO A 94 11.66 20.32 7.00
N GLU A 95 11.30 19.45 7.95
CA GLU A 95 10.55 19.88 9.15
C GLU A 95 11.43 20.69 10.10
N ASN A 96 12.76 20.52 10.03
CA ASN A 96 13.72 21.20 10.90
C ASN A 96 14.88 21.79 10.08
N TRP A 97 15.39 22.95 10.49
CA TRP A 97 16.40 23.71 9.73
C TRP A 97 17.82 23.07 9.76
N GLU A 98 18.06 22.12 10.66
CA GLU A 98 19.32 21.37 10.78
C GLU A 98 19.43 20.19 9.79
N ASP A 99 18.31 19.83 9.15
CA ASP A 99 18.24 18.70 8.23
C ASP A 99 18.80 19.10 6.86
N LEU A 100 19.94 18.51 6.46
CA LEU A 100 20.62 18.77 5.18
C LEU A 100 19.87 18.11 3.99
N PRO A 101 19.41 18.88 2.98
CA PRO A 101 18.67 18.36 1.82
C PRO A 101 19.52 17.48 0.89
N PRO A 102 18.90 16.67 -0.01
CA PRO A 102 17.46 16.57 -0.28
C PRO A 102 16.76 15.38 0.40
N PHE A 103 15.53 15.60 0.88
CA PHE A 103 14.66 14.60 1.51
C PHE A 103 13.71 13.94 0.52
N LEU A 104 13.70 12.61 0.45
CA LEU A 104 12.70 11.87 -0.33
C LEU A 104 11.39 11.73 0.45
N CYS A 105 10.27 11.94 -0.22
CA CYS A 105 8.95 11.93 0.43
C CYS A 105 8.00 10.85 -0.05
N THR A 106 8.26 10.34 -1.24
CA THR A 106 7.48 9.26 -1.80
C THR A 106 7.80 7.99 -1.01
N ALA A 107 6.81 7.42 -0.34
CA ALA A 107 6.99 6.12 0.31
C ALA A 107 7.09 5.01 -0.76
N PRO A 108 7.99 4.03 -0.59
CA PRO A 108 8.03 2.90 -1.50
C PRO A 108 6.79 2.01 -1.33
N ILE A 109 6.36 1.38 -2.42
CA ILE A 109 5.26 0.38 -2.45
C ILE A 109 5.66 -0.87 -1.68
N LYS A 110 6.93 -1.27 -1.84
CA LYS A 110 7.57 -2.41 -1.19
C LYS A 110 9.07 -2.19 -1.15
N PHE A 111 9.75 -2.91 -0.27
CA PHE A 111 11.20 -2.91 -0.19
C PHE A 111 11.71 -4.30 0.16
N GLN A 112 13.00 -4.53 -0.10
CA GLN A 112 13.69 -5.74 0.33
C GLN A 112 15.19 -5.46 0.51
N TYR A 113 15.83 -6.12 1.48
CA TYR A 113 17.27 -6.02 1.66
C TYR A 113 18.04 -6.60 0.49
N ALA A 114 19.17 -5.97 0.16
CA ALA A 114 20.04 -6.38 -0.94
C ALA A 114 20.61 -7.79 -0.75
N ASN A 115 20.85 -8.19 0.50
CA ASN A 115 21.39 -9.50 0.87
C ASN A 115 20.34 -10.62 1.00
N PHE A 116 19.05 -10.35 0.76
CA PHE A 116 17.95 -11.30 1.00
C PHE A 116 18.14 -12.65 0.28
N THR A 117 18.43 -12.62 -1.03
CA THR A 117 18.81 -13.81 -1.82
C THR A 117 20.30 -13.84 -2.16
N ASN A 118 21.06 -12.83 -1.75
CA ASN A 118 22.44 -12.61 -2.15
C ASN A 118 23.37 -12.67 -0.92
N HIS A 119 23.61 -13.87 -0.39
CA HIS A 119 24.38 -14.06 0.85
C HIS A 119 25.80 -13.48 0.80
N ALA A 120 26.40 -13.37 -0.38
CA ALA A 120 27.74 -12.81 -0.58
C ALA A 120 27.74 -11.29 -0.88
N TYR A 121 26.59 -10.61 -0.84
CA TYR A 121 26.44 -9.20 -1.22
C TYR A 121 27.42 -8.28 -0.49
N ASN A 122 27.62 -8.50 0.82
CA ASN A 122 28.55 -7.69 1.63
C ASN A 122 30.01 -7.79 1.19
N LYS A 123 30.38 -8.79 0.37
CA LYS A 123 31.73 -8.95 -0.18
C LYS A 123 31.79 -8.58 -1.66
N SER A 124 30.78 -8.97 -2.44
CA SER A 124 30.77 -8.77 -3.89
C SER A 124 30.28 -7.39 -4.30
N GLY A 125 29.45 -6.76 -3.47
CA GLY A 125 28.70 -5.56 -3.81
C GLY A 125 27.80 -5.74 -5.03
N LYS A 126 27.36 -6.97 -5.31
CA LYS A 126 26.51 -7.30 -6.46
C LYS A 126 25.40 -8.24 -6.02
N GLY A 127 24.20 -7.99 -6.50
CA GLY A 127 23.06 -8.82 -6.23
C GLY A 127 21.96 -8.68 -7.27
N SER A 128 21.02 -9.61 -7.21
CA SER A 128 19.78 -9.51 -7.96
C SER A 128 18.59 -9.85 -7.07
N LEU A 129 17.44 -9.24 -7.36
CA LEU A 129 16.16 -9.55 -6.73
C LEU A 129 15.13 -9.83 -7.79
N LYS A 130 14.43 -10.97 -7.67
CA LYS A 130 13.27 -11.29 -8.48
C LYS A 130 12.02 -10.81 -7.76
N LEU A 131 11.28 -9.89 -8.38
CA LEU A 131 10.12 -9.24 -7.79
C LEU A 131 8.90 -9.46 -8.68
N GLN A 132 7.76 -9.75 -8.07
CA GLN A 132 6.48 -9.72 -8.77
C GLN A 132 5.86 -8.33 -8.59
N LEU A 133 5.54 -7.67 -9.69
CA LEU A 133 4.80 -6.42 -9.71
C LEU A 133 3.36 -6.65 -10.12
N ILE A 134 2.49 -5.76 -9.66
CA ILE A 134 1.08 -5.72 -10.01
C ILE A 134 0.82 -4.41 -10.75
N ASN A 135 0.02 -4.44 -11.81
CA ASN A 135 -0.38 -3.25 -12.54
C ASN A 135 -1.28 -2.36 -11.67
N GLN A 136 -0.72 -1.28 -11.14
CA GLN A 136 -1.43 -0.28 -10.35
C GLN A 136 -1.42 1.10 -11.01
N ARG A 137 -1.53 1.13 -12.34
CA ARG A 137 -1.69 2.32 -13.19
C ARG A 137 -0.45 3.16 -13.49
N ALA A 138 0.40 3.40 -12.51
CA ALA A 138 1.62 4.18 -12.72
C ALA A 138 2.81 3.29 -13.11
N ASP A 139 3.87 3.95 -13.56
CA ASP A 139 5.16 3.34 -13.84
C ASP A 139 5.96 3.10 -12.56
N PHE A 140 7.02 2.31 -12.69
CA PHE A 140 7.87 1.89 -11.58
C PHE A 140 9.31 2.34 -11.78
N ALA A 141 9.97 2.69 -10.69
CA ALA A 141 11.41 2.77 -10.59
C ALA A 141 11.89 2.01 -9.35
N PHE A 142 13.14 1.56 -9.40
CA PHE A 142 13.80 0.85 -8.33
C PHE A 142 14.98 1.67 -7.85
N ALA A 143 15.14 1.75 -6.54
CA ALA A 143 16.15 2.59 -5.94
C ALA A 143 16.95 1.79 -4.93
N LEU A 144 18.28 1.92 -5.00
CA LEU A 144 19.19 1.33 -4.03
C LEU A 144 19.48 2.36 -2.94
N PHE A 145 19.32 1.92 -1.70
CA PHE A 145 19.62 2.70 -0.50
C PHE A 145 20.69 2.02 0.34
N SER A 146 21.48 2.83 1.04
CA SER A 146 22.38 2.41 2.13
C SER A 146 22.01 3.12 3.43
N GLY A 147 22.66 2.77 4.56
CA GLY A 147 22.41 3.39 5.86
C GLY A 147 21.14 2.88 6.56
N GLY A 148 20.63 1.74 6.11
CA GLY A 148 19.48 1.07 6.70
C GLY A 148 18.16 1.82 6.53
N LEU A 149 17.19 1.47 7.37
CA LEU A 149 15.84 2.04 7.30
C LEU A 149 15.68 3.33 8.13
N SER A 150 16.56 3.57 9.10
CA SER A 150 16.48 4.72 10.02
C SER A 150 17.15 5.99 9.50
N ALA A 151 18.18 5.86 8.65
CA ALA A 151 18.87 6.97 8.01
C ALA A 151 19.21 6.63 6.55
N PRO A 152 18.19 6.36 5.70
CA PRO A 152 18.40 5.87 4.35
C PRO A 152 19.12 6.89 3.47
N LYS A 153 20.03 6.43 2.62
CA LYS A 153 20.77 7.25 1.66
C LYS A 153 20.51 6.72 0.26
N LEU A 154 19.90 7.52 -0.61
CA LEU A 154 19.63 7.13 -2.00
C LEU A 154 20.93 7.12 -2.79
N ILE A 155 21.34 5.93 -3.23
CA ILE A 155 22.61 5.68 -3.90
C ILE A 155 22.48 5.70 -5.42
N SER A 156 21.45 5.02 -5.95
CA SER A 156 21.27 4.86 -7.39
C SER A 156 19.80 4.54 -7.72
N VAL A 157 19.34 4.97 -8.91
CA VAL A 157 17.97 4.78 -9.41
C VAL A 157 18.02 4.02 -10.74
N SER A 158 17.10 3.08 -10.94
CA SER A 158 17.02 2.27 -12.14
C SER A 158 16.39 3.00 -13.32
N ASN A 159 16.41 2.35 -14.49
CA ASN A 159 15.50 2.66 -15.58
C ASN A 159 14.03 2.50 -15.13
N LYS A 160 13.14 3.22 -15.82
CA LYS A 160 11.69 3.08 -15.67
C LYS A 160 11.22 1.72 -16.18
N VAL A 161 10.25 1.14 -15.49
CA VAL A 161 9.50 -0.06 -15.90
C VAL A 161 8.02 0.29 -15.95
N THR A 162 7.29 -0.19 -16.96
CA THR A 162 5.85 0.07 -17.08
C THR A 162 5.11 -1.18 -17.55
N PHE A 163 3.83 -1.29 -17.24
CA PHE A 163 2.99 -2.30 -17.88
C PHE A 163 2.67 -1.84 -19.31
N GLU A 164 2.45 -2.77 -20.24
CA GLU A 164 2.07 -2.46 -21.61
C GLU A 164 0.81 -1.57 -21.65
N ASN A 165 -0.19 -1.92 -20.84
CA ASN A 165 -1.37 -1.11 -20.61
C ASN A 165 -1.56 -0.80 -19.12
N PRO A 166 -0.95 0.28 -18.59
CA PRO A 166 -1.10 0.62 -17.18
C PRO A 166 -2.56 0.95 -16.80
N LYS A 167 -3.35 1.43 -17.75
CA LYS A 167 -4.76 1.79 -17.53
C LYS A 167 -5.73 0.61 -17.67
N ALA A 168 -5.22 -0.61 -17.85
CA ALA A 168 -6.06 -1.80 -17.96
C ALA A 168 -7.00 -1.96 -16.74
N PRO A 169 -8.24 -2.45 -16.95
CA PRO A 169 -9.13 -2.81 -15.85
C PRO A 169 -8.55 -4.03 -15.12
N VAL A 170 -8.24 -3.86 -13.84
CA VAL A 170 -7.52 -4.87 -13.05
C VAL A 170 -8.18 -5.08 -11.69
N TYR A 171 -7.98 -6.29 -11.15
CA TYR A 171 -8.43 -6.74 -9.83
C TYR A 171 -9.94 -6.61 -9.59
N PRO A 172 -10.81 -7.11 -10.50
CA PRO A 172 -12.23 -7.24 -10.18
C PRO A 172 -12.36 -8.13 -8.95
N ARG A 173 -13.01 -7.63 -7.92
CA ARG A 173 -13.34 -8.41 -6.73
C ARG A 173 -14.81 -8.78 -6.83
N LEU A 174 -15.06 -10.08 -7.01
CA LEU A 174 -16.40 -10.63 -6.85
C LEU A 174 -16.64 -10.79 -5.35
N ALA A 175 -17.53 -9.96 -4.81
CA ALA A 175 -18.06 -10.18 -3.48
C ALA A 175 -19.36 -10.97 -3.64
N GLN A 176 -19.51 -12.03 -2.85
CA GLN A 176 -20.76 -12.77 -2.79
C GLN A 176 -21.84 -11.82 -2.28
N GLY A 177 -22.96 -11.73 -3.00
CA GLY A 177 -24.19 -11.24 -2.40
C GLY A 177 -24.59 -12.14 -1.22
N LYS A 178 -25.50 -11.67 -0.37
CA LYS A 178 -25.70 -12.22 0.97
C LYS A 178 -26.16 -13.71 1.06
N SER A 179 -26.55 -14.38 -0.03
CA SER A 179 -26.80 -15.85 -0.13
C SER A 179 -27.15 -16.23 -1.58
N TRP A 180 -27.21 -17.54 -1.88
CA TRP A 180 -27.39 -18.08 -3.24
C TRP A 180 -28.72 -17.66 -3.92
N ASN A 181 -29.73 -17.24 -3.14
CA ASN A 181 -31.03 -16.77 -3.64
C ASN A 181 -31.85 -15.79 -2.76
N GLU A 182 -31.53 -15.43 -1.50
CA GLU A 182 -32.09 -14.23 -0.82
C GLU A 182 -31.58 -14.05 0.62
N ASN A 183 -31.37 -12.81 1.11
CA ASN A 183 -31.29 -12.44 2.54
C ASN A 183 -31.52 -10.91 2.70
N ARG A 184 -32.65 -10.49 3.28
CA ARG A 184 -32.96 -9.10 3.66
C ARG A 184 -31.91 -8.54 4.65
N CYS A 185 -30.88 -7.86 4.15
CA CYS A 185 -30.06 -6.87 4.89
C CYS A 185 -29.42 -5.90 3.88
N VAL A 186 -30.16 -5.54 2.84
CA VAL A 186 -29.80 -4.38 2.05
C VAL A 186 -30.64 -3.25 2.62
N GLN A 187 -29.97 -2.27 3.20
CA GLN A 187 -30.61 -1.02 3.60
C GLN A 187 -30.94 -0.22 2.33
N ASP A 188 -32.02 0.54 2.38
CA ASP A 188 -32.33 1.46 1.30
C ASP A 188 -31.19 2.48 1.14
N GLY A 189 -30.85 2.79 -0.12
CA GLY A 189 -29.86 3.80 -0.42
C GLY A 189 -30.31 5.18 0.05
N SER A 190 -29.35 6.01 0.46
CA SER A 190 -29.60 7.37 0.93
C SER A 190 -28.44 8.26 0.50
N ASN A 191 -28.72 9.54 0.25
CA ASN A 191 -27.69 10.55 0.05
C ASN A 191 -27.09 11.03 1.38
N ASN A 192 -27.67 10.66 2.52
CA ASN A 192 -27.21 11.07 3.83
C ASN A 192 -27.26 9.91 4.83
N TYR A 193 -26.09 9.44 5.26
CA TYR A 193 -25.91 8.38 6.24
C TYR A 193 -25.43 8.97 7.57
N ILE A 194 -26.27 8.88 8.60
CA ILE A 194 -25.97 9.44 9.92
C ILE A 194 -25.87 8.36 11.01
N GLY A 195 -25.00 8.59 11.98
CA GLY A 195 -24.88 7.76 13.18
C GLY A 195 -24.30 6.37 12.93
N ARG A 196 -24.84 5.37 13.63
CA ARG A 196 -24.31 4.00 13.70
C ARG A 196 -24.15 3.37 12.33
N PHE A 197 -23.10 2.55 12.20
CA PHE A 197 -22.93 1.70 11.02
C PHE A 197 -24.06 0.67 10.94
N ASN A 198 -24.80 0.67 9.82
CA ASN A 198 -25.92 -0.24 9.60
C ASN A 198 -25.61 -1.28 8.51
N ALA A 199 -25.05 -0.83 7.37
CA ALA A 199 -24.62 -1.69 6.29
C ALA A 199 -23.48 -1.05 5.47
N THR A 200 -22.72 -1.87 4.74
CA THR A 200 -21.67 -1.42 3.83
C THR A 200 -22.27 -0.85 2.55
N THR A 201 -21.86 0.36 2.17
CA THR A 201 -22.19 0.93 0.85
C THR A 201 -21.24 0.37 -0.20
N HIS A 202 -21.79 -0.26 -1.24
CA HIS A 202 -21.02 -0.78 -2.37
C HIS A 202 -21.17 0.15 -3.58
N VAL A 203 -20.05 0.55 -4.17
CA VAL A 203 -20.01 1.46 -5.33
C VAL A 203 -19.22 0.79 -6.46
N VAL A 204 -19.81 0.76 -7.66
CA VAL A 204 -19.13 0.32 -8.89
C VAL A 204 -18.73 1.56 -9.70
N VAL A 205 -17.45 1.89 -9.73
CA VAL A 205 -16.88 3.01 -10.51
C VAL A 205 -15.92 2.48 -11.58
N GLY A 206 -16.48 1.73 -12.54
CA GLY A 206 -15.72 1.10 -13.62
C GLY A 206 -15.58 1.95 -14.90
N GLY A 207 -16.31 3.07 -15.00
CA GLY A 207 -16.40 3.93 -16.20
C GLY A 207 -15.20 4.84 -16.44
N GLY A 208 -13.96 4.35 -16.26
CA GLY A 208 -12.76 5.20 -16.33
C GLY A 208 -12.26 5.55 -17.74
N GLY A 209 -12.78 4.90 -18.79
CA GLY A 209 -12.35 5.16 -20.18
C GLY A 209 -12.41 3.98 -21.16
N ALA A 210 -12.77 2.77 -20.71
CA ALA A 210 -13.00 1.60 -21.59
C ALA A 210 -14.45 1.52 -22.07
N SER A 211 -14.73 0.72 -23.12
CA SER A 211 -16.10 0.54 -23.63
C SER A 211 -17.11 0.26 -22.52
N LEU A 212 -18.21 1.02 -22.52
CA LEU A 212 -19.25 0.94 -21.48
C LEU A 212 -20.05 -0.36 -21.61
N SER A 213 -20.39 -0.94 -20.45
CA SER A 213 -21.20 -2.17 -20.38
C SER A 213 -22.64 -1.83 -19.99
N PRO A 214 -23.66 -2.17 -20.80
CA PRO A 214 -25.04 -1.83 -20.50
C PRO A 214 -25.53 -2.57 -19.24
N PHE A 215 -26.40 -1.91 -18.49
CA PHE A 215 -27.08 -2.54 -17.36
C PHE A 215 -28.08 -3.60 -17.80
N ARG A 216 -28.38 -4.55 -16.93
CA ARG A 216 -29.53 -5.45 -17.11
C ARG A 216 -30.84 -4.64 -17.08
N ALA A 217 -31.84 -5.11 -17.84
CA ALA A 217 -33.16 -4.49 -17.91
C ALA A 217 -33.85 -4.46 -16.53
N THR A 218 -33.74 -5.54 -15.77
CA THR A 218 -34.28 -5.62 -14.40
C THR A 218 -33.38 -4.85 -13.43
N VAL A 219 -33.96 -3.85 -12.78
CA VAL A 219 -33.26 -3.05 -11.76
C VAL A 219 -33.44 -3.75 -10.41
N PRO A 220 -32.35 -4.18 -9.76
CA PRO A 220 -32.48 -4.70 -8.41
C PRO A 220 -32.83 -3.55 -7.45
N TYR A 221 -33.71 -3.82 -6.48
CA TYR A 221 -34.23 -2.80 -5.54
C TYR A 221 -33.12 -2.07 -4.76
N TRP A 222 -31.98 -2.72 -4.54
CA TRP A 222 -30.83 -2.14 -3.83
C TRP A 222 -29.98 -1.20 -4.68
N SER A 223 -30.20 -1.15 -5.99
CA SER A 223 -29.44 -0.30 -6.91
C SER A 223 -29.95 1.14 -6.83
N PHE A 224 -29.36 1.91 -5.92
CA PHE A 224 -29.78 3.28 -5.65
C PHE A 224 -29.51 4.26 -6.80
N PHE A 225 -28.31 4.24 -7.38
CA PHE A 225 -27.93 5.09 -8.51
C PHE A 225 -27.20 4.28 -9.58
N ARG A 226 -27.44 4.59 -10.86
CA ARG A 226 -26.79 3.97 -12.02
C ARG A 226 -26.56 5.01 -13.09
N ASP A 227 -25.38 5.00 -13.66
CA ASP A 227 -25.01 5.82 -14.80
C ASP A 227 -24.22 4.99 -15.81
N LEU A 228 -24.57 5.13 -17.09
CA LEU A 228 -23.88 4.48 -18.21
C LEU A 228 -23.11 5.55 -18.97
N ASP A 229 -22.04 6.03 -18.35
CA ASP A 229 -21.18 7.08 -18.89
C ASP A 229 -19.77 6.94 -18.30
N PHE A 230 -18.85 7.75 -18.79
CA PHE A 230 -17.51 7.85 -18.22
C PHE A 230 -17.50 8.76 -17.00
N GLY A 231 -16.85 8.32 -15.93
CA GLY A 231 -16.76 9.07 -14.70
C GLY A 231 -15.76 8.52 -13.70
N PHE A 232 -15.58 9.27 -12.62
CA PHE A 232 -14.71 8.93 -11.51
C PHE A 232 -15.32 9.39 -10.19
N VAL A 233 -14.80 8.86 -9.09
CA VAL A 233 -15.25 9.21 -7.74
C VAL A 233 -14.21 10.09 -7.07
N LYS A 234 -14.68 11.06 -6.29
CA LYS A 234 -13.90 11.85 -5.36
C LYS A 234 -14.43 11.64 -3.94
N LEU A 235 -13.54 11.27 -3.03
CA LEU A 235 -13.82 11.18 -1.60
C LEU A 235 -13.19 12.38 -0.90
N THR A 236 -13.97 13.09 -0.09
CA THR A 236 -13.52 14.25 0.68
C THR A 236 -13.84 14.03 2.15
N ALA A 237 -12.82 13.71 2.95
CA ALA A 237 -12.95 13.69 4.41
C ALA A 237 -12.80 15.12 4.94
N LEU A 238 -13.91 15.75 5.35
CA LEU A 238 -13.89 17.14 5.83
C LEU A 238 -13.37 17.24 7.27
N ASN A 239 -13.68 16.23 8.09
CA ASN A 239 -13.16 16.06 9.44
C ASN A 239 -13.22 14.58 9.84
N ASN A 240 -12.94 14.27 11.11
CA ASN A 240 -12.98 12.91 11.65
C ASN A 240 -14.39 12.28 11.72
N SER A 241 -15.44 13.09 11.63
CA SER A 241 -16.83 12.66 11.71
C SER A 241 -17.61 12.79 10.40
N PHE A 242 -17.04 13.38 9.35
CA PHE A 242 -17.75 13.71 8.11
C PHE A 242 -16.97 13.36 6.84
N LEU A 243 -17.57 12.49 6.04
CA LEU A 243 -17.09 12.09 4.72
C LEU A 243 -18.11 12.49 3.64
N LEU A 244 -17.64 13.10 2.57
CA LEU A 244 -18.40 13.35 1.36
C LEU A 244 -17.89 12.44 0.23
N PHE A 245 -18.81 11.75 -0.42
CA PHE A 245 -18.60 11.02 -1.67
C PHE A 245 -19.25 11.79 -2.82
N GLU A 246 -18.52 11.95 -3.93
CA GLU A 246 -19.03 12.54 -5.17
C GLU A 246 -18.64 11.66 -6.36
N TYR A 247 -19.63 11.28 -7.18
CA TYR A 247 -19.42 10.74 -8.52
C TYR A 247 -19.51 11.87 -9.54
N LYS A 248 -18.47 11.97 -10.38
CA LYS A 248 -18.32 13.03 -11.36
C LYS A 248 -18.16 12.45 -12.75
N LYS A 249 -18.85 13.02 -13.73
CA LYS A 249 -18.68 12.60 -15.12
C LYS A 249 -17.37 13.15 -15.68
N SER A 250 -16.70 12.35 -16.48
CA SER A 250 -15.44 12.72 -17.12
C SER A 250 -15.62 13.79 -18.19
N ARG A 251 -16.82 13.88 -18.79
CA ARG A 251 -17.13 14.81 -19.89
C ARG A 251 -17.10 16.29 -19.48
N ASP A 252 -17.53 16.60 -18.26
CA ASP A 252 -17.74 17.98 -17.78
C ASP A 252 -17.17 18.22 -16.38
N GLY A 253 -16.80 17.16 -15.64
CA GLY A 253 -16.34 17.28 -14.27
C GLY A 253 -17.42 17.78 -13.31
N ASN A 254 -18.72 17.66 -13.65
CA ASN A 254 -19.83 17.97 -12.77
C ASN A 254 -20.19 16.76 -11.90
N VAL A 255 -20.84 16.99 -10.75
CA VAL A 255 -21.31 15.94 -9.83
C VAL A 255 -22.67 15.44 -10.29
N TYR A 256 -22.83 14.12 -10.37
CA TYR A 256 -24.08 13.47 -10.82
C TYR A 256 -24.67 12.51 -9.78
N ASP A 257 -23.87 12.05 -8.83
CA ASP A 257 -24.33 11.31 -7.65
C ASP A 257 -23.44 11.67 -6.46
N HIS A 258 -24.00 11.69 -5.26
CA HIS A 258 -23.27 12.02 -4.04
C HIS A 258 -23.95 11.43 -2.81
N PHE A 259 -23.16 11.15 -1.79
CA PHE A 259 -23.70 10.89 -0.47
C PHE A 259 -22.74 11.37 0.62
N THR A 260 -23.28 11.62 1.81
CA THR A 260 -22.52 12.01 2.99
C THR A 260 -22.59 10.93 4.05
N ILE A 261 -21.50 10.76 4.80
CA ILE A 261 -21.47 9.95 6.02
C ILE A 261 -21.08 10.87 7.17
N SER A 262 -22.00 11.05 8.13
CA SER A 262 -21.77 11.84 9.34
C SER A 262 -21.91 10.95 10.58
N ARG A 263 -20.81 10.65 11.27
CA ARG A 263 -20.80 9.80 12.47
C ARG A 263 -19.59 10.05 13.35
N ASP A 264 -19.76 9.90 14.65
CA ASP A 264 -18.65 10.02 15.60
C ASP A 264 -17.97 8.68 15.87
N TYR A 265 -16.80 8.71 16.51
CA TYR A 265 -16.09 7.48 16.88
C TYR A 265 -16.94 6.52 17.74
N ARG A 266 -17.84 7.06 18.57
CA ARG A 266 -18.79 6.25 19.36
C ARG A 266 -19.77 5.45 18.50
N ASP A 267 -20.17 5.99 17.34
CA ASP A 267 -21.06 5.31 16.40
C ASP A 267 -20.38 4.15 15.68
N ILE A 268 -19.05 4.22 15.54
CA ILE A 268 -18.21 3.16 14.96
C ILE A 268 -18.05 2.01 15.96
N LEU A 269 -17.88 2.32 17.24
CA LEU A 269 -17.76 1.34 18.32
C LEU A 269 -19.11 0.71 18.73
N ALA A 270 -20.22 1.32 18.33
CA ALA A 270 -21.54 0.81 18.65
C ALA A 270 -21.78 -0.56 18.00
N CYS A 271 -22.40 -1.46 18.76
CA CYS A 271 -22.80 -2.75 18.22
C CYS A 271 -23.77 -2.60 17.04
N SER A 272 -23.53 -3.39 16.00
CA SER A 272 -24.38 -3.55 14.83
C SER A 272 -24.62 -5.04 14.54
N ILE A 273 -25.51 -5.34 13.61
CA ILE A 273 -25.82 -6.72 13.20
C ILE A 273 -24.50 -7.39 12.77
N ASP A 274 -24.19 -8.54 13.37
CA ASP A 274 -22.97 -9.32 13.15
C ASP A 274 -21.64 -8.60 13.50
N ASN A 275 -21.69 -7.45 14.18
CA ASN A 275 -20.52 -6.69 14.60
C ASN A 275 -20.73 -6.07 15.98
N CYS A 276 -20.62 -6.91 17.01
CA CYS A 276 -20.69 -6.54 18.42
C CYS A 276 -19.61 -7.31 19.21
N PRO A 277 -18.62 -6.61 19.81
CA PRO A 277 -17.58 -7.26 20.61
C PRO A 277 -18.16 -7.99 21.83
N ARG A 278 -17.50 -9.06 22.26
CA ARG A 278 -17.89 -9.78 23.48
C ARG A 278 -17.67 -8.91 24.71
N THR A 279 -18.64 -8.94 25.63
CA THR A 279 -18.56 -8.25 26.93
C THR A 279 -18.44 -9.26 28.07
N THR A 280 -17.77 -8.84 29.16
CA THR A 280 -17.77 -9.58 30.44
C THR A 280 -18.74 -8.92 31.42
N VAL A 281 -19.30 -9.70 32.34
CA VAL A 281 -20.20 -9.21 33.41
C VAL A 281 -19.42 -8.81 34.67
N ALA A 282 -18.10 -9.02 34.70
CA ALA A 282 -17.24 -8.58 35.79
C ALA A 282 -17.20 -7.05 35.83
N VAL A 283 -17.49 -6.48 37.01
CA VAL A 283 -17.43 -5.05 37.33
C VAL A 283 -16.26 -4.80 38.26
#